data_AF-A0A5U3NQ23-F1
#
_entry.id   AF-A0A5U3NQ23-F1
#
_cell.length_a   1.000
_cell.length_b   1.000
_cell.length_c   1.000
_cell.angle_alpha   90.00
_cell.angle_beta   90.00
_cell.angle_gamma   90.00
#
_symmetry.space_group_name_H-M   'P 1'
#
loop_
_entity.id
_entity.type
_entity.pdbx_description
1 polymer ?
#
loop_
_entity_poly.entity_id
_entity_poly.type
_entity_poly.pdbx_seq_one_letter_code
_entity_poly.pdbx_strand_id
1 'polypeptide(L)'
;MKGKYKAALALLLLLILIPLTLLMTLGLWVPTLAGIWLPVGTRIALEQSPRLTRHGLVIPDLRYLVNDCSLAHITQAELTHPSRWLLNIKSLKLDAACLAKLPATEASPAAPRTLAQWQSMLPNTWINIDNVILAPWPEWQGKLAIS
;
A
#
# COMPACT_ATOMS: atom_id res chain seq x y z
N MET A 1 46.30 -6.08 12.01
CA MET A 1 45.47 -6.16 10.77
C MET A 1 44.23 -7.06 10.89
N LYS A 2 44.24 -8.16 11.67
CA LYS A 2 43.08 -9.08 11.83
C LYS A 2 41.76 -8.44 12.35
N GLY A 3 41.83 -7.38 13.16
CA GLY A 3 40.63 -6.71 13.70
C GLY A 3 39.83 -5.92 12.67
N LYS A 4 40.50 -5.31 11.68
CA LYS A 4 39.85 -4.49 10.64
C LYS A 4 39.01 -5.35 9.68
N TYR A 5 39.47 -6.56 9.34
CA TYR A 5 38.71 -7.49 8.51
C TYR A 5 37.45 -8.02 9.20
N LYS A 6 37.52 -8.31 10.50
CA LYS A 6 36.34 -8.73 11.28
C LYS A 6 35.30 -7.61 11.36
N ALA A 7 35.73 -6.36 11.56
CA ALA A 7 34.85 -5.21 11.57
C ALA A 7 34.21 -4.96 10.19
N ALA A 8 34.99 -5.03 9.11
CA ALA A 8 34.47 -4.90 7.75
C ALA A 8 33.45 -5.99 7.41
N LEU A 9 33.74 -7.25 7.80
CA LEU A 9 32.82 -8.37 7.58
C LEU A 9 31.52 -8.20 8.38
N ALA A 10 31.60 -7.76 9.63
CA ALA A 10 30.43 -7.48 10.46
C ALA A 10 29.58 -6.35 9.88
N LEU A 11 30.21 -5.28 9.39
CA LEU A 11 29.52 -4.18 8.73
C LEU A 11 28.79 -4.65 7.46
N LEU A 12 29.47 -5.45 6.63
CA LEU A 12 28.88 -6.03 5.41
C LEU A 12 27.70 -6.96 5.73
N LEU A 13 27.83 -7.79 6.76
CA LEU A 13 26.74 -8.64 7.23
C LEU A 13 25.53 -7.81 7.66
N LEU A 14 25.77 -6.75 8.44
CA LEU A 14 24.72 -5.86 8.93
C LEU A 14 24.02 -5.10 7.80
N LEU A 15 24.79 -4.66 6.79
CA LEU A 15 24.28 -4.03 5.58
C LEU A 15 23.36 -4.95 4.76
N ILE A 16 23.55 -6.28 4.84
CA ILE A 16 22.70 -7.26 4.15
C ILE A 16 21.50 -7.64 5.01
N LEU A 17 21.71 -7.86 6.31
CA LEU A 17 20.65 -8.32 7.22
C LEU A 17 19.58 -7.26 7.44
N ILE A 18 19.94 -5.98 7.58
CA ILE A 18 18.97 -4.89 7.79
C ILE A 18 17.93 -4.76 6.66
N PRO A 19 18.32 -4.62 5.38
CA PRO A 19 17.33 -4.52 4.31
C PRO A 19 16.53 -5.81 4.16
N LEU A 20 17.13 -6.98 4.43
CA LEU A 20 16.41 -8.25 4.39
C LEU A 20 15.33 -8.32 5.48
N THR A 21 15.64 -7.92 6.72
CA THR A 21 14.64 -7.89 7.80
C THR A 21 13.56 -6.85 7.53
N LEU A 22 13.91 -5.67 7.02
CA LEU A 22 12.96 -4.65 6.56
C LEU A 22 12.00 -5.21 5.50
N LEU A 23 12.54 -5.92 4.50
CA LEU A 23 11.74 -6.54 3.45
C LEU A 23 10.79 -7.62 4.00
N MET A 24 11.25 -8.45 4.94
CA MET A 24 10.42 -9.48 5.56
C MET A 24 9.38 -8.92 6.53
N THR A 25 9.57 -7.70 7.02
CA THR A 25 8.67 -7.04 7.99
C THR A 25 7.84 -5.93 7.38
N LEU A 26 7.67 -5.91 6.05
CA LEU A 26 6.85 -4.91 5.33
C LEU A 26 5.48 -4.70 5.98
N GLY A 27 4.79 -5.76 6.38
CA GLY A 27 3.47 -5.66 7.02
C GLY A 27 3.45 -4.86 8.33
N LEU A 28 4.57 -4.74 9.03
CA LEU A 28 4.68 -4.08 10.33
C LEU A 28 4.98 -2.58 10.20
N TRP A 29 5.88 -2.19 9.29
CA TRP A 29 6.32 -0.79 9.17
C TRP A 29 5.66 -0.03 8.02
N VAL A 30 5.19 -0.72 6.97
CA VAL A 30 4.53 -0.03 5.84
C VAL A 30 3.31 0.75 6.31
N PRO A 31 2.42 0.21 7.18
CA PRO A 31 1.29 0.97 7.69
C PRO A 31 1.68 2.24 8.44
N THR A 32 2.75 2.17 9.24
CA THR A 32 3.20 3.32 10.04
C THR A 32 3.86 4.39 9.17
N LEU A 33 4.68 4.00 8.19
CA LEU A 33 5.27 4.95 7.24
C LEU A 33 4.24 5.55 6.30
N ALA A 34 3.27 4.77 5.84
CA ALA A 34 2.18 5.27 5.02
C ALA A 34 1.39 6.34 5.81
N GLY A 35 1.14 6.11 7.11
CA GLY A 35 0.44 7.04 7.99
C GLY A 35 0.97 8.48 7.97
N ILE A 36 2.27 8.71 7.71
CA ILE A 36 2.88 10.04 7.60
C ILE A 36 2.30 10.84 6.42
N TRP A 37 1.92 10.14 5.35
CA TRP A 37 1.45 10.73 4.10
C TRP A 37 -0.06 10.62 3.90
N LEU A 38 -0.73 9.85 4.76
CA LEU A 38 -2.16 9.67 4.71
C LEU A 38 -2.92 10.84 5.37
N PRO A 39 -4.14 11.15 4.93
CA PRO A 39 -4.99 12.14 5.60
C PRO A 39 -5.19 11.80 7.08
N VAL A 40 -5.37 12.85 7.90
CA VAL A 40 -5.62 12.71 9.34
C VAL A 40 -6.85 11.84 9.61
N GLY A 41 -6.77 10.99 10.63
CA GLY A 41 -7.83 10.04 10.95
C GLY A 41 -7.95 8.90 9.95
N THR A 42 -6.99 8.70 9.04
CA THR A 42 -6.98 7.57 8.11
C THR A 42 -5.76 6.68 8.32
N ARG A 43 -5.92 5.37 8.15
CA ARG A 43 -4.84 4.39 8.32
C ARG A 43 -5.04 3.21 7.39
N ILE A 44 -3.93 2.62 6.94
CA ILE A 44 -3.97 1.32 6.28
C ILE A 44 -3.71 0.22 7.30
N ALA A 45 -4.32 -0.94 7.12
CA ALA A 45 -4.07 -2.13 7.91
C ALA A 45 -3.84 -3.31 6.95
N LEU A 46 -2.73 -4.00 7.17
CA LEU A 46 -2.39 -5.23 6.47
C LEU A 46 -2.66 -6.38 7.45
N GLU A 47 -3.83 -7.01 7.34
CA GLU A 47 -4.18 -8.16 8.22
C GLU A 47 -3.25 -9.35 7.97
N GLN A 48 -2.76 -9.47 6.74
CA GLN A 48 -1.80 -10.48 6.33
C GLN A 48 -0.57 -9.82 5.72
N SER A 49 0.61 -10.26 6.16
CA SER A 49 1.87 -9.74 5.66
C SER A 49 1.99 -9.92 4.14
N PRO A 50 2.38 -8.86 3.40
CA PRO A 50 2.73 -8.97 2.00
C PRO A 50 3.82 -10.03 1.79
N ARG A 51 3.73 -10.75 0.68
CA ARG A 51 4.68 -11.80 0.32
C ARG A 51 5.40 -11.40 -0.96
N LEU A 52 6.72 -11.34 -0.90
CA LEU A 52 7.52 -11.18 -2.10
C LEU A 52 7.61 -12.53 -2.82
N THR A 53 7.31 -12.54 -4.11
CA THR A 53 7.44 -13.70 -5.00
C THR A 53 8.50 -13.42 -6.06
N ARG A 54 8.77 -14.41 -6.92
CA ARG A 54 9.71 -14.22 -8.05
C ARG A 54 9.23 -13.19 -9.08
N HIS A 55 7.92 -12.96 -9.18
CA HIS A 55 7.32 -12.13 -10.23
C HIS A 55 6.77 -10.79 -9.72
N GLY A 56 6.71 -10.61 -8.41
CA GLY A 56 6.14 -9.39 -7.82
C GLY A 56 5.82 -9.52 -6.33
N LEU A 57 5.09 -8.52 -5.83
CA LEU A 57 4.62 -8.44 -4.46
C LEU A 57 3.15 -8.83 -4.39
N VAL A 58 2.82 -9.86 -3.61
CA VAL A 58 1.44 -10.27 -3.35
C VAL A 58 0.99 -9.67 -2.02
N ILE A 59 -0.13 -8.97 -2.03
CA ILE A 59 -0.78 -8.34 -0.88
C ILE A 59 -2.12 -9.06 -0.66
N PRO A 60 -2.19 -10.01 0.29
CA PRO A 60 -3.37 -10.86 0.43
C PRO A 60 -4.62 -10.10 0.90
N ASP A 61 -4.44 -9.19 1.86
CA ASP A 61 -5.52 -8.43 2.48
C ASP A 61 -5.00 -7.04 2.89
N LEU A 62 -5.66 -6.00 2.42
CA LEU A 62 -5.36 -4.61 2.74
C LEU A 62 -6.66 -3.87 3.02
N ARG A 63 -6.74 -3.25 4.19
CA ARG A 63 -7.86 -2.39 4.59
C ARG A 63 -7.39 -0.96 4.64
N TYR A 64 -8.20 -0.06 4.11
CA TYR A 64 -8.05 1.36 4.30
C TYR A 64 -9.18 1.84 5.19
N LEU A 65 -8.81 2.39 6.35
CA LEU A 65 -9.73 2.78 7.41
C LEU A 65 -9.74 4.29 7.57
N VAL A 66 -10.92 4.82 7.85
CA VAL A 66 -11.15 6.19 8.32
C VAL A 66 -11.73 6.08 9.72
N ASN A 67 -10.93 6.45 10.72
CA ASN A 67 -11.12 6.11 12.13
C ASN A 67 -11.24 4.58 12.29
N ASP A 68 -12.43 4.10 12.65
CA ASP A 68 -12.76 2.66 12.77
C ASP A 68 -13.65 2.15 11.62
N CYS A 69 -13.88 2.97 10.60
CA CYS A 69 -14.71 2.66 9.43
C CYS A 69 -13.83 2.10 8.30
N SER A 70 -14.09 0.90 7.81
CA SER A 70 -13.36 0.33 6.67
C SER A 70 -13.83 0.97 5.35
N LEU A 71 -13.17 2.04 4.93
CA LEU A 71 -13.46 2.76 3.69
C LEU A 71 -13.23 1.90 2.45
N ALA A 72 -12.09 1.21 2.40
CA ALA A 72 -11.76 0.31 1.30
C ALA A 72 -11.22 -1.00 1.84
N HIS A 73 -11.61 -2.11 1.22
CA HIS A 73 -11.07 -3.43 1.51
C HIS A 73 -10.64 -4.09 0.20
N ILE A 74 -9.35 -4.31 0.10
CA ILE A 74 -8.68 -4.92 -1.05
C ILE A 74 -8.30 -6.35 -0.67
N THR A 75 -8.68 -7.29 -1.51
CA THR A 75 -8.35 -8.71 -1.35
C THR A 75 -7.61 -9.22 -2.58
N GLN A 76 -6.56 -9.99 -2.33
CA GLN A 76 -5.69 -10.59 -3.34
C GLN A 76 -5.21 -9.56 -4.38
N ALA A 77 -4.44 -8.58 -3.92
CA ALA A 77 -3.74 -7.68 -4.80
C ALA A 77 -2.34 -8.22 -5.15
N GLU A 78 -1.90 -7.95 -6.37
CA GLU A 78 -0.59 -8.34 -6.88
C GLU A 78 0.02 -7.17 -7.64
N LEU A 79 1.22 -6.77 -7.23
CA LEU A 79 2.00 -5.74 -7.89
C LEU A 79 3.19 -6.40 -8.61
N THR A 80 3.19 -6.32 -9.93
CA THR A 80 4.25 -6.89 -10.79
C THR A 80 4.85 -5.79 -11.67
N HIS A 81 6.02 -6.07 -12.25
CA HIS A 81 6.71 -5.13 -13.15
C HIS A 81 7.31 -5.85 -14.36
N PRO A 82 6.48 -6.28 -15.34
CA PRO A 82 6.97 -6.84 -16.59
C PRO A 82 7.71 -5.79 -17.43
N SER A 83 6.98 -4.82 -17.99
CA SER A 83 7.51 -3.65 -18.72
C SER A 83 7.05 -2.33 -18.11
N ARG A 84 5.91 -2.37 -17.43
CA ARG A 84 5.26 -1.29 -16.68
C ARG A 84 4.77 -1.87 -15.37
N TRP A 85 4.68 -1.05 -14.33
CA TRP A 85 4.00 -1.43 -13.11
C TRP A 85 2.56 -1.86 -13.40
N LEU A 86 2.21 -3.08 -13.00
CA LEU A 86 0.87 -3.64 -13.14
C LEU A 86 0.37 -4.01 -11.73
N LEU A 87 -0.70 -3.36 -11.32
CA LEU A 87 -1.45 -3.64 -10.11
C LEU A 87 -2.73 -4.39 -10.48
N ASN A 88 -2.76 -5.69 -10.18
CA ASN A 88 -3.96 -6.50 -10.31
C ASN A 88 -4.62 -6.64 -8.93
N ILE A 89 -5.93 -6.41 -8.86
CA ILE A 89 -6.72 -6.55 -7.64
C ILE A 89 -7.88 -7.46 -7.94
N LYS A 90 -8.01 -8.58 -7.21
CA LYS A 90 -9.13 -9.48 -7.43
C LYS A 90 -10.46 -8.89 -6.96
N SER A 91 -10.48 -8.25 -5.79
CA SER A 91 -11.69 -7.61 -5.30
C SER A 91 -11.37 -6.39 -4.45
N LEU A 92 -12.03 -5.28 -4.77
CA LEU A 92 -12.02 -4.02 -4.06
C LEU A 92 -13.45 -3.73 -3.60
N LYS A 93 -13.67 -3.70 -2.29
CA LYS A 93 -14.91 -3.20 -1.70
C LYS A 93 -14.70 -1.78 -1.21
N LEU A 94 -15.55 -0.86 -1.62
CA LEU A 94 -15.59 0.53 -1.17
C LEU A 94 -16.88 0.76 -0.38
N ASP A 95 -16.78 1.40 0.78
CA ASP A 95 -17.93 1.75 1.61
C ASP A 95 -18.22 3.25 1.49
N ALA A 96 -19.31 3.60 0.82
CA ALA A 96 -19.67 4.99 0.60
C ALA A 96 -20.13 5.69 1.88
N ALA A 97 -20.68 4.96 2.86
CA ALA A 97 -21.02 5.54 4.16
C ALA A 97 -19.76 5.93 4.94
N CYS A 98 -18.67 5.18 4.77
CA CYS A 98 -17.36 5.57 5.31
C CYS A 98 -16.74 6.77 4.57
N LEU A 99 -17.04 6.96 3.28
CA LEU A 99 -16.48 8.05 2.48
C LEU A 99 -16.86 9.44 3.04
N ALA A 100 -18.07 9.58 3.57
CA ALA A 100 -18.54 10.81 4.22
C ALA A 100 -17.76 11.18 5.49
N LYS A 101 -16.97 10.25 6.06
CA LYS A 101 -16.15 10.48 7.26
C LYS A 101 -14.76 10.99 6.94
N LEU A 102 -14.35 11.06 5.66
CA LEU A 102 -13.06 11.63 5.33
C LEU A 102 -13.04 13.11 5.74
N PRO A 103 -11.90 13.59 6.27
CA PRO A 103 -11.75 15.01 6.53
C PRO A 103 -11.92 15.79 5.21
N ALA A 104 -12.66 16.90 5.26
CA ALA A 104 -12.67 17.86 4.17
C ALA A 104 -11.21 18.27 3.90
N THR A 105 -10.88 18.52 2.63
CA THR A 105 -9.52 18.80 2.14
C THR A 105 -8.94 20.08 2.75
N GLU A 106 -8.62 20.05 4.04
CA GLU A 106 -7.81 21.06 4.69
C GLU A 106 -6.36 20.65 4.48
N ALA A 107 -5.54 21.60 4.02
CA ALA A 107 -4.11 21.42 3.91
C ALA A 107 -3.55 21.09 5.29
N SER A 108 -3.39 19.80 5.59
CA SER A 108 -2.80 19.39 6.85
C SER A 108 -1.34 19.84 6.85
N PRO A 109 -0.87 20.60 7.84
CA PRO A 109 0.55 20.95 7.95
C PRO A 109 1.43 19.70 8.11
N ALA A 110 0.84 18.54 8.42
CA ALA A 110 1.53 17.25 8.52
C ALA A 110 1.63 16.50 7.18
N ALA A 111 0.81 16.81 6.18
CA ALA A 111 0.82 16.15 4.87
C ALA A 111 1.33 17.13 3.79
N PRO A 112 2.62 17.13 3.45
CA PRO A 112 3.24 18.22 2.70
C PRO A 112 2.88 18.25 1.19
N ARG A 113 2.05 17.32 0.71
CA ARG A 113 1.62 17.25 -0.70
C ARG A 113 0.13 16.97 -0.80
N THR A 114 -0.54 17.65 -1.74
CA THR A 114 -1.96 17.42 -2.03
C THR A 114 -2.18 16.10 -2.77
N LEU A 115 -3.41 15.58 -2.76
CA LEU A 115 -3.77 14.38 -3.52
C LEU A 115 -3.44 14.53 -5.02
N ALA A 116 -3.75 15.68 -5.61
CA ALA A 116 -3.48 15.94 -7.02
C ALA A 116 -1.97 15.95 -7.33
N GLN A 117 -1.14 16.48 -6.42
CA GLN A 117 0.32 16.42 -6.56
C GLN A 117 0.85 14.99 -6.44
N TRP A 118 0.23 14.17 -5.59
CA TRP A 118 0.56 12.75 -5.53
C TRP A 118 0.18 12.02 -6.81
N GLN A 119 -1.00 12.28 -7.34
CA GLN A 119 -1.49 11.69 -8.59
C GLN A 119 -0.60 12.02 -9.78
N SER A 120 -0.04 13.23 -9.86
CA SER A 120 0.86 13.61 -10.96
C SER A 120 2.26 12.97 -10.89
N MET A 121 2.63 12.42 -9.73
CA MET A 121 3.92 11.75 -9.52
C MET A 121 3.83 10.23 -9.62
N LEU A 122 2.62 9.69 -9.76
CA LEU A 122 2.46 8.26 -9.92
C LEU A 122 3.14 7.80 -11.21
N PRO A 123 3.96 6.73 -11.15
CA PRO A 123 4.55 6.18 -12.35
C PRO A 123 3.45 5.70 -13.29
N ASN A 124 3.80 5.59 -14.57
CA ASN A 124 2.89 5.02 -15.55
C ASN A 124 2.53 3.59 -15.09
N THR A 125 1.27 3.34 -14.78
CA THR A 125 0.82 2.15 -14.05
C THR A 125 -0.46 1.64 -14.68
N TRP A 126 -0.52 0.33 -14.89
CA TRP A 126 -1.76 -0.34 -15.25
C TRP A 126 -2.43 -0.86 -13.99
N ILE A 127 -3.71 -0.56 -13.84
CA ILE A 127 -4.51 -1.02 -12.71
C ILE A 127 -5.66 -1.83 -13.26
N ASN A 128 -5.75 -3.10 -12.89
CA ASN A 128 -6.88 -3.96 -13.19
C ASN A 128 -7.54 -4.42 -11.89
N ILE A 129 -8.86 -4.26 -11.81
CA ILE A 129 -9.67 -4.66 -10.68
C ILE A 129 -10.79 -5.56 -11.19
N ASP A 130 -10.73 -6.84 -10.82
CA ASP A 130 -11.65 -7.85 -11.35
C ASP A 130 -13.07 -7.73 -10.77
N ASN A 131 -13.19 -7.18 -9.55
CA ASN A 131 -14.47 -6.93 -8.90
C ASN A 131 -14.39 -5.69 -8.01
N VAL A 132 -15.04 -4.62 -8.43
CA VAL A 132 -15.29 -3.43 -7.62
C VAL A 132 -16.69 -3.55 -7.02
N ILE A 133 -16.80 -3.45 -5.71
CA ILE A 133 -18.06 -3.50 -4.97
C ILE A 133 -18.25 -2.17 -4.25
N LEU A 134 -19.28 -1.41 -4.61
CA LEU A 134 -19.64 -0.18 -3.91
C LEU A 134 -20.75 -0.48 -2.91
N ALA A 135 -20.46 -0.49 -1.61
CA ALA A 135 -21.45 -0.67 -0.57
C ALA A 135 -22.13 0.67 -0.20
N PRO A 136 -23.46 0.67 0.01
CA PRO A 136 -24.38 -0.48 0.03
C PRO A 136 -25.07 -0.76 -1.32
N TRP A 137 -24.57 -0.25 -2.45
CA TRP A 137 -25.21 -0.33 -3.77
C TRP A 137 -24.62 -1.45 -4.66
N PRO A 138 -25.08 -2.71 -4.51
CA PRO A 138 -24.55 -3.84 -5.25
C PRO A 138 -24.76 -3.73 -6.77
N GLU A 139 -25.66 -2.88 -7.26
CA GLU A 139 -25.92 -2.68 -8.68
C GLU A 139 -24.75 -2.02 -9.43
N TRP A 140 -23.82 -1.37 -8.73
CA TRP A 140 -22.61 -0.76 -9.30
C TRP A 140 -21.39 -1.68 -9.28
N GLN A 141 -21.61 -2.99 -9.14
CA GLN A 141 -20.54 -3.98 -9.17
C GLN A 141 -20.01 -4.21 -10.59
N GLY A 142 -18.68 -4.30 -10.73
CA GLY A 142 -18.10 -4.54 -12.06
C GLY A 142 -16.57 -4.62 -12.09
N LYS A 143 -16.04 -4.70 -13.31
CA LYS A 143 -14.59 -4.67 -13.57
C LYS A 143 -14.14 -3.24 -13.84
N LEU A 144 -12.95 -2.88 -13.35
CA LEU A 144 -12.33 -1.59 -13.61
C LEU A 144 -10.91 -1.79 -14.13
N ALA A 145 -10.60 -1.20 -15.28
CA ALA A 145 -9.25 -1.18 -15.83
C ALA A 145 -8.84 0.28 -16.12
N ILE A 146 -7.65 0.67 -15.65
CA ILE A 146 -7.07 2.00 -15.82
C ILE A 146 -5.66 1.83 -16.42
N SER A 147 -5.34 2.59 -17.47
CA SER A 147 -4.12 2.41 -18.28
C SER A 147 -3.25 3.66 -18.40
#